data_AF-A0A957XCW3-F1
#
_entry.id   AF-A0A957XCW3-F1
#
_cell.length_a   1.000
_cell.length_b   1.000
_cell.length_c   1.000
_cell.angle_alpha   90.00
_cell.angle_beta   90.00
_cell.angle_gamma   90.00
#
_symmetry.space_group_name_H-M   'P 1'
#
loop_
_entity.id
_entity.type
_entity.pdbx_description
1 polymer ?
#
loop_
_entity_poly.entity_id
_entity_poly.type
_entity_poly.pdbx_seq_one_letter_code
_entity_poly.pdbx_strand_id
1 'polypeptide(L)'
;MPFYNSLIVLVLLMLSGFADSLGFVYASKIWQPDGLLWTNLGKSALGWGFGIALYIVSLRFIARLGVTSAEIQTAVWFAVTIIGVVIFNRQFFSWPRLEQTVAVLVLVGLGWLLVRTGV
;
A
#
# COMPACT_ATOMS: atom_id res chain seq x y z
N MET A 1 19.88 18.66 -1.40
CA MET A 1 18.56 18.67 -0.71
C MET A 1 17.51 17.70 -1.28
N PRO A 2 17.41 17.39 -2.59
CA PRO A 2 16.34 16.50 -3.08
C PRO A 2 16.48 15.05 -2.60
N PHE A 3 17.72 14.52 -2.53
CA PHE A 3 17.98 13.14 -2.11
C PHE A 3 17.44 12.80 -0.70
N TYR A 4 17.58 13.71 0.26
CA TYR A 4 17.06 13.52 1.62
C TYR A 4 15.53 13.43 1.65
N ASN A 5 14.85 14.30 0.89
CA ASN A 5 13.39 14.24 0.76
C ASN A 5 12.95 12.93 0.09
N SER A 6 13.65 12.49 -0.96
CA SER A 6 13.35 11.22 -1.63
C SER A 6 13.49 10.02 -0.70
N LEU A 7 14.54 9.98 0.12
CA LEU A 7 14.75 8.90 1.09
C LEU A 7 13.65 8.90 2.17
N ILE A 8 13.28 10.06 2.70
CA ILE A 8 12.18 10.17 3.68
C ILE A 8 10.87 9.72 3.06
N VAL A 9 10.56 10.17 1.84
CA VAL A 9 9.35 9.75 1.12
C VAL A 9 9.32 8.25 0.98
N LEU A 10 10.42 7.63 0.54
CA LEU A 10 10.51 6.18 0.40
C LEU A 10 10.24 5.48 1.73
N VAL A 11 10.92 5.88 2.80
CA VAL A 11 10.76 5.25 4.12
C VAL A 11 9.34 5.42 4.65
N LEU A 12 8.78 6.64 4.59
CA LEU A 12 7.43 6.91 5.08
C LEU A 12 6.37 6.18 4.26
N LEU A 13 6.48 6.16 2.93
CA LEU A 13 5.55 5.43 2.07
C LEU A 13 5.64 3.92 2.30
N MET A 14 6.85 3.37 2.47
CA MET A 14 7.04 1.97 2.80
C MET A 14 6.36 1.63 4.13
N LEU A 15 6.68 2.37 5.20
CA LEU A 15 6.08 2.14 6.51
C LEU A 15 4.56 2.32 6.50
N SER A 16 4.07 3.36 5.81
CA SER A 16 2.64 3.62 5.62
C SER A 16 1.95 2.47 4.91
N GLY A 17 2.41 2.09 3.71
CA GLY A 17 1.78 1.03 2.93
C GLY A 17 1.85 -0.33 3.61
N PHE A 18 2.95 -0.67 4.29
CA PHE A 18 3.02 -1.89 5.10
C PHE A 18 2.04 -1.86 6.27
N ALA A 19 1.88 -0.74 6.97
CA ALA A 19 0.90 -0.62 8.04
C ALA A 19 -0.54 -0.74 7.52
N ASP A 20 -0.87 -0.08 6.42
CA ASP A 20 -2.18 -0.19 5.78
C ASP A 20 -2.46 -1.61 5.29
N SER A 21 -1.43 -2.31 4.80
CA SER A 21 -1.55 -3.70 4.38
C SER A 21 -1.92 -4.64 5.53
N LEU A 22 -1.41 -4.40 6.74
CA LEU A 22 -1.85 -5.11 7.94
C LEU A 22 -3.32 -4.81 8.24
N GLY A 23 -3.72 -3.53 8.07
CA GLY A 23 -5.12 -3.11 8.09
C GLY A 23 -5.99 -4.01 7.23
N PHE A 24 -5.67 -4.13 5.94
CA PHE A 24 -6.40 -4.98 4.98
C PHE A 24 -6.38 -6.47 5.35
N VAL A 25 -5.24 -7.01 5.80
CA VAL A 25 -5.13 -8.42 6.18
C VAL A 25 -6.03 -8.75 7.38
N TYR A 26 -6.07 -7.89 8.41
CA TYR A 26 -6.97 -8.10 9.54
C TYR A 26 -8.43 -7.82 9.18
N ALA A 27 -8.69 -6.82 8.32
CA ALA A 27 -10.02 -6.48 7.84
C ALA A 27 -10.74 -7.69 7.22
N SER A 28 -10.02 -8.47 6.41
CA SER A 28 -10.54 -9.69 5.77
C SER A 28 -11.00 -10.77 6.75
N LYS A 29 -10.64 -10.65 8.04
CA LYS A 29 -10.92 -11.62 9.11
C LYS A 29 -11.87 -11.08 10.17
N ILE A 30 -12.40 -9.86 10.00
CA ILE A 30 -13.26 -9.21 10.99
C ILE A 30 -14.59 -9.93 11.14
N TRP A 31 -15.22 -10.29 10.03
CA TRP A 31 -16.49 -11.01 10.01
C TRP A 31 -16.23 -12.50 9.93
N GLN A 32 -16.76 -13.26 10.89
CA GLN A 32 -16.79 -14.72 10.90
C GLN A 32 -18.25 -15.20 10.96
N PRO A 33 -18.52 -16.49 10.68
CA PRO A 33 -19.89 -17.04 10.80
C PRO A 33 -20.53 -16.77 12.16
N ASP A 34 -19.73 -16.79 13.24
CA ASP A 34 -20.19 -16.57 14.62
C ASP A 34 -20.27 -15.08 15.02
N GLY A 35 -20.01 -14.15 14.09
CA GLY A 35 -20.14 -12.71 14.29
C GLY A 35 -18.84 -11.93 14.17
N LEU A 36 -18.78 -10.80 14.88
CA LEU A 36 -17.71 -9.81 14.76
C LEU A 36 -16.51 -10.14 15.66
N LEU A 37 -15.34 -10.36 15.06
CA LEU A 37 -14.07 -10.49 15.78
C LEU A 37 -13.47 -9.13 16.11
N TRP A 38 -13.83 -8.59 17.28
CA TRP A 38 -13.36 -7.29 17.79
C TRP A 38 -11.84 -7.13 17.81
N THR A 39 -11.10 -8.20 18.09
CA THR A 39 -9.63 -8.17 18.07
C THR A 39 -9.08 -7.86 16.67
N ASN A 40 -9.68 -8.41 15.62
CA ASN A 40 -9.27 -8.12 14.24
C ASN A 40 -9.71 -6.72 13.82
N LEU A 41 -10.87 -6.25 14.29
CA LEU A 41 -11.31 -4.87 14.07
C LEU A 41 -10.32 -3.87 14.66
N GLY A 42 -9.91 -4.06 15.92
CA GLY A 42 -8.94 -3.20 16.58
C GLY A 42 -7.58 -3.20 15.87
N LYS A 43 -7.06 -4.38 15.50
CA LYS A 43 -5.80 -4.49 14.73
C LYS A 43 -5.90 -3.83 13.36
N SER A 44 -7.04 -3.99 12.68
CA SER A 44 -7.29 -3.35 11.39
C SER A 44 -7.29 -1.82 11.51
N ALA A 45 -8.03 -1.30 12.49
CA ALA A 45 -8.13 0.13 12.76
C ALA A 45 -6.76 0.74 13.13
N LEU A 46 -5.96 0.03 13.94
CA LEU A 46 -4.60 0.47 14.27
C LEU A 46 -3.68 0.49 13.04
N GLY A 47 -3.73 -0.56 12.21
CA GLY A 47 -2.96 -0.63 10.97
C GLY A 47 -3.25 0.56 10.06
N TRP A 48 -4.53 0.82 9.77
CA TRP A 48 -4.94 1.96 8.95
C TRP A 48 -4.68 3.30 9.61
N GLY A 49 -4.97 3.44 10.90
CA GLY A 49 -4.74 4.70 11.62
C GLY A 49 -3.27 5.11 11.62
N PHE A 50 -2.37 4.14 11.82
CA PHE A 50 -0.93 4.39 11.72
C PHE A 50 -0.48 4.61 10.26
N GLY A 51 -0.97 3.79 9.33
CA GLY A 51 -0.63 3.88 7.91
C GLY A 51 -1.01 5.22 7.29
N ILE A 52 -2.26 5.67 7.50
CA ILE A 52 -2.74 6.95 6.97
C ILE A 52 -2.02 8.14 7.60
N ALA A 53 -1.68 8.08 8.89
CA ALA A 53 -0.93 9.14 9.56
C ALA A 53 0.45 9.31 8.92
N LEU A 54 1.16 8.22 8.65
CA LEU A 54 2.45 8.25 7.96
C LEU A 54 2.32 8.72 6.51
N TYR A 55 1.26 8.29 5.79
CA TYR A 55 0.98 8.75 4.43
C TYR A 55 0.82 10.28 4.38
N ILE A 56 -0.01 10.84 5.26
CA ILE A 56 -0.25 12.29 5.34
C ILE A 56 1.07 13.04 5.60
N VAL A 57 1.93 12.54 6.49
CA VAL A 57 3.25 13.14 6.72
C VAL A 57 4.12 13.04 5.46
N SER A 58 4.06 11.92 4.73
CA SER A 58 4.82 11.72 3.49
C SER A 58 4.42 12.71 2.39
N LEU A 59 3.13 13.09 2.30
CA LEU A 59 2.62 14.04 1.30
C LEU A 59 3.35 15.37 1.34
N ARG A 60 3.74 15.85 2.53
CA ARG A 60 4.54 17.07 2.69
C ARG A 60 5.86 17.01 1.92
N PHE A 61 6.52 15.84 1.95
CA PHE A 61 7.80 15.65 1.28
C PHE A 61 7.63 15.33 -0.20
N ILE A 62 6.57 14.60 -0.56
CA ILE A 62 6.22 14.32 -1.96
C ILE A 62 5.93 15.63 -2.71
N ALA A 63 5.18 16.56 -2.10
CA ALA A 63 4.92 17.88 -2.67
C ALA A 63 6.20 18.70 -2.87
N ARG A 64 7.20 18.57 -1.99
CA ARG A 64 8.53 19.21 -2.15
C ARG A 64 9.35 18.64 -3.30
N LEU A 65 9.01 17.43 -3.77
CA LEU A 65 9.61 16.83 -4.96
C LEU A 65 8.85 17.23 -6.24
N GLY A 66 7.83 18.08 -6.15
CA GLY A 66 7.04 18.55 -7.29
C GLY A 66 5.88 17.62 -7.68
N VAL A 67 5.65 16.53 -6.94
CA VAL A 67 4.56 15.59 -7.23
C VAL A 67 3.30 16.02 -6.49
N THR A 68 2.38 16.67 -7.19
CA THR A 68 1.11 17.17 -6.65
C THR A 68 -0.12 16.40 -7.11
N SER A 69 0.02 15.53 -8.13
CA SER A 69 -1.07 14.68 -8.62
C SER A 69 -1.47 13.65 -7.57
N ALA A 70 -2.75 13.66 -7.22
CA ALA A 70 -3.34 12.71 -6.29
C ALA A 70 -3.28 11.28 -6.86
N GLU A 71 -3.41 11.14 -8.18
CA GLU A 71 -3.34 9.87 -8.90
C GLU A 71 -1.97 9.21 -8.74
N ILE A 72 -0.88 9.96 -8.92
CA ILE A 72 0.49 9.44 -8.73
C ILE A 72 0.72 9.08 -7.25
N GLN A 73 0.36 9.99 -6.33
CA GLN A 73 0.56 9.78 -4.89
C GLN A 73 -0.15 8.52 -4.38
N THR A 74 -1.44 8.38 -4.74
CA THR A 74 -2.26 7.23 -4.33
C THR A 74 -1.79 5.95 -4.99
N ALA A 75 -1.38 5.97 -6.26
CA ALA A 75 -0.95 4.77 -6.94
C ALA A 75 0.37 4.21 -6.40
N VAL A 76 1.34 5.07 -6.08
CA VAL A 76 2.59 4.64 -5.44
C VAL A 76 2.33 4.05 -4.06
N TRP A 77 1.49 4.72 -3.25
CA TRP A 77 1.08 4.19 -1.95
C TRP A 77 0.35 2.84 -2.07
N PHE A 78 -0.62 2.71 -2.99
CA PHE A 78 -1.33 1.45 -3.23
C PHE A 78 -0.42 0.32 -3.69
N ALA A 79 0.57 0.61 -4.54
CA ALA A 79 1.53 -0.41 -4.97
C ALA A 79 2.27 -1.02 -3.77
N VAL A 80 2.79 -0.17 -2.86
CA VAL A 80 3.43 -0.62 -1.63
C VAL A 80 2.45 -1.42 -0.77
N THR A 81 1.23 -0.92 -0.58
CA THR A 81 0.20 -1.57 0.22
C THR A 81 -0.15 -2.96 -0.31
N ILE A 82 -0.35 -3.12 -1.63
CA ILE A 82 -0.63 -4.40 -2.27
C ILE A 82 0.53 -5.39 -2.07
N ILE A 83 1.76 -4.92 -2.27
CA ILE A 83 2.97 -5.73 -2.01
C ILE A 83 2.99 -6.19 -0.54
N GLY A 84 2.67 -5.29 0.40
CA GLY A 84 2.55 -5.62 1.81
C GLY A 84 1.49 -6.69 2.09
N VAL A 85 0.31 -6.60 1.45
CA VAL A 85 -0.77 -7.57 1.61
C VAL A 85 -0.31 -8.94 1.11
N VAL A 86 0.34 -8.97 -0.05
CA VAL A 86 0.90 -10.19 -0.64
C VAL A 86 1.92 -10.85 0.31
N ILE A 87 2.84 -10.06 0.87
CA ILE A 87 3.87 -10.54 1.80
C ILE A 87 3.25 -11.09 3.09
N PHE A 88 2.32 -10.36 3.71
CA PHE A 88 1.73 -10.76 4.98
C PHE A 88 0.70 -11.88 4.85
N ASN A 89 -0.04 -11.95 3.74
CA ASN A 89 -0.99 -13.02 3.49
C ASN A 89 -0.29 -14.34 3.11
N ARG A 90 0.95 -14.28 2.59
CA ARG A 90 1.80 -15.43 2.17
C ARG A 90 1.20 -16.36 1.11
N GLN A 91 -0.09 -16.24 0.80
CA GLN A 91 -0.81 -17.06 -0.18
C GLN A 91 -0.33 -16.83 -1.62
N PHE A 92 0.23 -15.67 -1.94
CA PHE A 92 0.70 -15.38 -3.29
C PHE A 92 1.74 -16.38 -3.79
N PHE A 93 2.66 -16.80 -2.92
CA PHE A 93 3.68 -17.81 -3.26
C PHE A 93 3.09 -19.22 -3.45
N SER A 94 1.87 -19.46 -2.96
CA SER A 94 1.13 -20.70 -3.20
C SER A 94 0.23 -20.67 -4.44
N TRP A 95 0.08 -19.52 -5.10
CA TRP A 95 -0.70 -19.45 -6.34
C TRP A 95 -0.01 -20.20 -7.47
N PRO A 96 -0.77 -20.74 -8.43
CA PRO A 96 -0.16 -21.31 -9.62
C PRO A 96 0.59 -20.21 -10.41
N ARG A 97 1.58 -20.64 -11.21
CA ARG A 97 2.53 -19.72 -11.87
C ARG A 97 1.84 -18.77 -12.86
N LEU A 98 0.71 -19.19 -13.42
CA LEU A 98 -0.06 -18.40 -14.38
C LEU A 98 -0.66 -17.16 -13.70
N GLU A 99 -1.26 -17.33 -12.53
CA GLU A 99 -1.89 -16.28 -11.73
C GLU A 99 -0.85 -15.28 -11.22
N GLN A 100 0.32 -15.78 -10.81
CA GLN A 100 1.45 -14.91 -10.46
C GLN A 100 1.89 -14.07 -11.66
N THR A 101 1.97 -14.67 -12.86
CA THR A 101 2.36 -13.96 -14.09
C THR A 101 1.33 -12.89 -14.46
N VAL A 102 0.04 -13.22 -14.39
CA VAL A 102 -1.05 -12.26 -14.62
C VAL A 102 -0.97 -11.09 -13.63
N ALA A 103 -0.76 -11.37 -12.34
CA ALA A 103 -0.63 -10.33 -11.32
C ALA A 103 0.55 -9.38 -11.60
N VAL A 104 1.71 -9.93 -11.98
CA VAL A 104 2.88 -9.13 -12.37
C VAL A 104 2.57 -8.27 -13.60
N LEU A 105 1.93 -8.83 -14.64
CA LEU A 105 1.56 -8.08 -15.84
C LEU A 105 0.59 -6.95 -15.55
N VAL A 106 -0.39 -7.16 -14.68
CA VAL A 106 -1.32 -6.11 -14.25
C VAL A 106 -0.59 -4.99 -13.51
N LEU A 107 0.32 -5.32 -12.59
CA LEU A 107 1.13 -4.32 -11.88
C LEU A 107 2.01 -3.50 -12.84
N VAL A 108 2.64 -4.16 -13.81
CA VAL A 108 3.44 -3.48 -14.85
C VAL A 108 2.55 -2.61 -15.73
N GLY A 109 1.37 -3.08 -16.12
CA GLY A 109 0.41 -2.31 -16.92
C GLY A 109 -0.10 -1.06 -16.21
N LEU A 110 -0.41 -1.18 -14.90
CA LEU A 110 -0.78 -0.03 -14.08
C LEU A 110 0.39 0.95 -13.93
N GLY A 111 1.60 0.47 -13.64
CA GLY A 111 2.80 1.30 -13.57
C GLY A 111 3.06 2.07 -14.88
N TRP A 112 2.91 1.38 -16.01
CA TRP A 112 3.02 1.98 -17.34
C TRP A 112 1.97 3.08 -17.57
N LEU A 113 0.70 2.82 -17.24
CA LEU A 113 -0.38 3.81 -17.39
C LEU A 113 -0.07 5.07 -16.57
N LEU A 114 0.36 4.91 -15.32
CA LEU A 114 0.68 6.03 -14.43
C LEU A 114 1.82 6.89 -14.95
N VAL A 115 2.88 6.27 -15.49
CA VAL A 115 3.98 7.02 -16.13
C VAL A 115 3.48 7.79 -17.35
N ARG A 116 2.54 7.21 -18.11
CA ARG A 116 2.01 7.83 -19.32
C ARG A 116 1.00 8.96 -19.04
N THR A 117 0.24 8.86 -17.97
CA THR A 117 -0.82 9.84 -17.64
C THR A 117 -0.41 10.86 -16.57
N GLY A 118 0.68 10.60 -15.85
CA GLY A 118 1.19 11.46 -14.77
C GLY A 118 2.19 12.54 -15.22
N VAL A 119 2.44 12.68 -16.53
CA VAL A 119 3.23 13.75 -17.15
C VAL A 119 2.30 14.67 -17.92
#